data_AF-A0A7Y5HB47-F1
#
_entry.id   AF-A0A7Y5HB47-F1
#
_cell.length_a   1.000
_cell.length_b   1.000
_cell.length_c   1.000
_cell.angle_alpha   90.00
_cell.angle_beta   90.00
_cell.angle_gamma   90.00
#
_symmetry.space_group_name_H-M   'P 1'
#
loop_
_entity.id
_entity.type
_entity.pdbx_description
1 polymer ?
#
loop_
_entity_poly.entity_id
_entity_poly.type
_entity_poly.pdbx_seq_one_letter_code
_entity_poly.pdbx_strand_id
1 'polypeptide(L)'
;MRVWDLHPGYLNRPSLLAEHRELHGVIAILSGGLKGYSRHPETLRWKGHLGAARRRHAIVSAEMRLRGWRDLTPATHRGPFGAWPGTFIDTPGEQVRILAGKYAGREGGRIPLPRSGQEAWAHHKYSVMARDPAACSGIGRRVAAMRRGAAFDALMLELTLLLRKPPPAGRRRNALEHMWGYVSADPPTGGERTLAEIAARAKAVPRTYLLESTALSDLAAWEPGGWSRPWTMLEAPSRPNGRLGRPPGPREGHGPAHV
;
A
#
# COMPACT_ATOMS: atom_id res chain seq x y z
N MET A 1 2.67 20.03 11.53
CA MET A 1 1.91 18.77 11.48
C MET A 1 1.12 18.70 10.18
N ARG A 2 1.18 17.59 9.46
CA ARG A 2 0.38 17.37 8.24
C ARG A 2 -0.02 15.91 8.11
N VAL A 3 -1.29 15.66 7.82
CA VAL A 3 -1.83 14.33 7.50
C VAL A 3 -2.39 14.39 6.09
N TRP A 4 -1.76 13.68 5.16
CA TRP A 4 -2.13 13.73 3.75
C TRP A 4 -3.41 12.92 3.52
N ASP A 5 -4.29 13.42 2.65
CA ASP A 5 -5.47 12.67 2.22
C ASP A 5 -5.14 11.75 1.04
N LEU A 6 -4.09 12.09 0.28
CA LEU A 6 -3.54 11.25 -0.78
C LEU A 6 -3.02 9.91 -0.26
N HIS A 7 -3.05 8.88 -1.11
CA HIS A 7 -2.49 7.57 -0.78
C HIS A 7 -0.97 7.67 -0.48
N PRO A 8 -0.44 7.02 0.58
CA PRO A 8 0.96 7.16 0.99
C PRO A 8 1.97 6.65 -0.03
N GLY A 9 1.53 5.84 -1.00
CA GLY A 9 2.31 5.47 -2.18
C GLY A 9 2.93 6.66 -2.91
N TYR A 10 2.26 7.82 -2.91
CA TYR A 10 2.76 9.06 -3.51
C TYR A 10 3.81 9.79 -2.67
N LEU A 11 3.91 9.48 -1.37
CA LEU A 11 4.82 10.17 -0.48
C LEU A 11 6.23 9.62 -0.63
N ASN A 12 7.21 10.49 -0.82
CA ASN A 12 8.61 10.14 -0.72
C ASN A 12 9.00 9.76 0.73
N ARG A 13 10.23 9.25 0.91
CA ARG A 13 10.67 8.71 2.21
C ARG A 13 10.51 9.72 3.36
N PRO A 14 10.99 10.98 3.27
CA PRO A 14 10.83 11.93 4.36
C PRO A 14 9.37 12.29 4.66
N SER A 15 8.53 12.50 3.63
CA SER A 15 7.12 12.81 3.86
C SER A 15 6.35 11.65 4.48
N LEU A 16 6.66 10.41 4.09
CA LEU A 16 6.02 9.20 4.65
C LEU A 16 6.35 9.04 6.15
N LEU A 17 7.63 9.19 6.51
CA LEU A 17 8.07 9.15 7.91
C LEU A 17 7.47 10.29 8.74
N ALA A 18 7.42 11.50 8.17
CA ALA A 18 6.79 12.63 8.82
C ALA A 18 5.31 12.35 9.09
N GLU A 19 4.54 11.92 8.09
CA GLU A 19 3.12 11.61 8.29
C GLU A 19 2.89 10.50 9.33
N HIS A 20 3.70 9.44 9.33
CA HIS A 20 3.62 8.38 10.35
C HIS A 20 3.75 8.93 11.78
N ARG A 21 4.74 9.80 12.02
CA ARG A 21 4.95 10.45 13.33
C ARG A 21 3.81 11.40 13.69
N GLU A 22 3.33 12.18 12.72
CA GLU A 22 2.25 13.15 12.93
C GLU A 22 0.92 12.45 13.26
N LEU A 23 0.63 11.32 12.61
CA LEU A 23 -0.54 10.49 12.92
C LEU A 23 -0.50 9.93 14.34
N HIS A 24 0.69 9.54 14.84
CA HIS A 24 0.85 9.15 16.25
C HIS A 24 0.49 10.30 17.19
N GLY A 25 0.97 11.52 16.90
CA GLY A 25 0.62 12.72 17.66
C GLY A 25 -0.88 12.98 17.67
N VAL A 26 -1.52 12.94 16.50
CA VAL A 26 -2.98 13.10 16.37
C VAL A 26 -3.73 12.02 17.17
N ILE A 27 -3.37 10.75 17.03
CA ILE A 27 -4.00 9.63 17.75
C ILE A 27 -3.85 9.79 19.27
N ALA A 28 -2.68 10.20 19.75
CA ALA A 28 -2.43 10.42 21.19
C ALA A 28 -3.26 11.57 21.75
N ILE A 29 -3.38 12.69 21.03
CA ILE A 29 -4.24 13.82 21.42
C ILE A 29 -5.71 13.38 21.44
N LEU A 30 -6.18 12.70 20.38
CA LEU A 30 -7.56 12.24 20.28
C LEU A 30 -7.93 11.16 21.30
N SER A 31 -6.95 10.39 21.79
CA SER A 31 -7.15 9.37 22.83
C SER A 31 -7.12 9.94 24.26
N GLY A 32 -7.02 11.28 24.41
CA GLY A 32 -7.10 11.96 25.71
C GLY A 32 -5.78 12.14 26.44
N GLY A 33 -4.64 11.82 25.81
CA GLY A 33 -3.34 11.76 26.49
C GLY A 33 -2.50 13.03 26.46
N LEU A 34 -2.70 13.93 25.48
CA LEU A 34 -1.78 15.05 25.23
C LEU A 34 -2.51 16.36 24.87
N LYS A 35 -2.04 17.49 25.42
CA LYS A 35 -2.59 18.84 25.15
C LYS A 35 -1.79 19.63 24.10
N GLY A 36 -0.52 19.29 23.88
CA GLY A 36 0.34 19.95 22.88
C GLY A 36 -0.20 19.77 21.46
N TYR A 37 -0.16 20.83 20.64
CA TYR A 37 -0.70 20.87 19.27
C TYR A 37 -2.20 20.59 19.12
N SER A 38 -2.97 20.51 20.22
CA SER A 38 -4.43 20.28 20.19
C SER A 38 -5.22 21.30 19.37
N ARG A 39 -4.68 22.51 19.19
CA ARG A 39 -5.27 23.60 18.40
C ARG A 39 -4.72 23.68 16.97
N HIS A 40 -3.81 22.80 16.57
CA HIS A 40 -3.29 22.77 15.20
C HIS A 40 -4.43 22.43 14.22
N PRO A 41 -4.51 23.08 13.03
CA PRO A 41 -5.59 22.84 12.08
C PRO A 41 -5.83 21.37 11.73
N GLU A 42 -4.75 20.60 11.54
CA GLU A 42 -4.85 19.14 11.37
C GLU A 42 -5.48 18.44 12.57
N THR A 43 -5.00 18.69 13.78
CA THR A 43 -5.55 18.04 14.97
C THR A 43 -7.03 18.36 15.15
N LEU A 44 -7.42 19.62 14.91
CA LEU A 44 -8.82 20.05 14.94
C LEU A 44 -9.67 19.34 13.87
N ARG A 45 -9.14 19.22 12.64
CA ARG A 45 -9.81 18.49 11.54
C ARG A 45 -10.09 17.03 11.89
N TRP A 46 -9.21 16.38 12.65
CA TRP A 46 -9.36 14.99 13.06
C TRP A 46 -10.14 14.80 14.37
N LYS A 47 -10.62 15.86 15.02
CA LYS A 47 -11.41 15.78 16.26
C LYS A 47 -12.68 14.96 16.04
N GLY A 48 -12.90 13.94 16.88
CA GLY A 48 -14.02 13.00 16.74
C GLY A 48 -13.81 11.88 15.72
N HIS A 49 -12.66 11.85 15.03
CA HIS A 49 -12.36 10.91 13.93
C HIS A 49 -11.27 9.87 14.29
N LEU A 50 -11.17 9.46 15.55
CA LEU A 50 -10.10 8.56 16.04
C LEU A 50 -10.02 7.24 15.26
N GLY A 51 -11.16 6.62 14.93
CA GLY A 51 -11.21 5.37 14.16
C GLY A 51 -10.62 5.55 12.74
N ALA A 52 -10.92 6.68 12.09
CA ALA A 52 -10.36 7.01 10.79
C ALA A 52 -8.86 7.34 10.88
N ALA A 53 -8.41 8.03 11.94
CA ALA A 53 -6.99 8.35 12.15
C ALA A 53 -6.16 7.05 12.30
N ARG A 54 -6.66 6.09 13.09
CA ARG A 54 -6.08 4.75 13.20
C ARG A 54 -6.07 4.03 11.85
N ARG A 55 -7.12 4.16 11.03
CA ARG A 55 -7.14 3.57 9.68
C ARG A 55 -6.12 4.21 8.75
N ARG A 56 -5.98 5.54 8.79
CA ARG A 56 -4.96 6.25 8.02
C ARG A 56 -3.56 5.80 8.42
N HIS A 57 -3.31 5.63 9.72
CA HIS A 57 -2.06 5.04 10.23
C HIS A 57 -1.80 3.64 9.66
N ALA A 58 -2.80 2.75 9.65
CA ALA A 58 -2.65 1.42 9.03
C ALA A 58 -2.23 1.48 7.57
N ILE A 59 -2.81 2.40 6.78
CA ILE A 59 -2.51 2.57 5.36
C ILE A 59 -1.06 3.08 5.18
N VAL A 60 -0.62 4.05 6.00
CA VAL A 60 0.76 4.53 6.04
C VAL A 60 1.73 3.40 6.42
N SER A 61 1.43 2.64 7.47
CA SER A 61 2.28 1.52 7.91
C SER A 61 2.34 0.39 6.88
N ALA A 62 1.24 0.10 6.16
CA ALA A 62 1.23 -0.87 5.07
C ALA A 62 2.17 -0.43 3.93
N GLU A 63 2.18 0.86 3.59
CA GLU A 63 3.12 1.40 2.60
C GLU A 63 4.57 1.33 3.09
N MET A 64 4.83 1.66 4.36
CA MET A 64 6.16 1.54 4.97
C MET A 64 6.67 0.08 4.88
N ARG A 65 5.83 -0.91 5.23
CA ARG A 65 6.18 -2.34 5.14
C ARG A 65 6.43 -2.78 3.70
N LEU A 66 5.59 -2.34 2.76
CA LEU A 66 5.77 -2.64 1.34
C LEU A 66 7.14 -2.17 0.82
N ARG A 67 7.65 -1.05 1.36
CA ARG A 67 8.98 -0.48 1.07
C ARG A 67 10.12 -1.07 1.92
N GLY A 68 9.84 -2.08 2.74
CA GLY A 68 10.84 -2.79 3.56
C GLY A 68 11.10 -2.17 4.93
N TRP A 69 10.28 -1.23 5.39
CA TRP A 69 10.41 -0.64 6.72
C TRP A 69 9.59 -1.38 7.77
N ARG A 70 10.17 -1.56 8.96
CA ARG A 70 9.47 -2.15 10.10
C ARG A 70 8.83 -1.03 10.93
N ASP A 71 7.49 -1.00 10.96
CA ASP A 71 6.76 -0.18 11.93
C ASP A 71 6.78 -0.89 13.30
N LEU A 72 7.56 -0.33 14.23
CA LEU A 72 7.69 -0.82 15.61
C LEU A 72 6.59 -0.30 16.54
N THR A 73 5.73 0.58 16.02
CA THR A 73 4.70 1.29 16.79
C THR A 73 3.35 1.22 16.07
N PRO A 74 2.81 0.02 15.80
CA PRO A 74 1.49 -0.08 15.17
C PRO A 74 0.44 0.54 16.08
N ALA A 75 -0.37 1.48 15.57
CA ALA A 75 -1.48 2.03 16.32
C ALA A 75 -2.53 0.92 16.53
N THR A 76 -2.98 0.73 17.77
CA THR A 76 -3.96 -0.31 18.09
C THR A 76 -5.30 -0.01 17.41
N HIS A 77 -5.75 -0.91 16.53
CA HIS A 77 -7.05 -0.83 15.88
C HIS A 77 -8.13 -1.42 16.78
N ARG A 78 -8.47 -0.72 17.87
CA ARG A 78 -9.62 -1.06 18.70
C ARG A 78 -10.75 -0.06 18.45
N GLY A 79 -11.98 -0.56 18.36
CA GLY A 79 -13.20 0.25 18.23
C GLY A 79 -13.81 0.25 16.82
N PRO A 80 -15.02 0.83 16.70
CA PRO A 80 -15.79 0.85 15.45
C PRO A 80 -15.06 1.64 14.36
N PHE A 81 -15.41 1.34 13.11
CA PHE A 81 -15.01 2.17 11.99
C PHE A 81 -15.53 3.60 12.18
N GLY A 82 -14.62 4.57 12.24
CA GLY A 82 -14.98 5.98 12.41
C GLY A 82 -15.19 6.68 11.07
N ALA A 83 -16.06 7.69 11.05
CA ALA A 83 -16.16 8.59 9.91
C ALA A 83 -14.82 9.32 9.69
N TRP A 84 -14.46 9.56 8.44
CA TRP A 84 -13.32 10.41 8.08
C TRP A 84 -13.71 11.89 8.21
N PRO A 85 -12.75 12.80 8.43
CA PRO A 85 -13.03 14.23 8.33
C PRO A 85 -13.66 14.59 6.98
N GLY A 86 -14.75 15.35 7.02
CA GLY A 86 -15.46 15.82 5.83
C GLY A 86 -14.78 17.00 5.15
N THR A 87 -13.93 17.73 5.87
CA THR A 87 -13.19 18.87 5.37
C THR A 87 -11.75 18.49 5.00
N PHE A 88 -11.18 19.27 4.09
CA PHE A 88 -9.79 19.17 3.66
C PHE A 88 -9.09 20.49 3.97
N ILE A 89 -7.84 20.45 4.44
CA ILE A 89 -7.01 21.66 4.52
C ILE A 89 -6.65 22.08 3.10
N ASP A 90 -6.13 21.13 2.32
CA ASP A 90 -5.91 21.25 0.87
C ASP A 90 -6.64 20.09 0.19
N THR A 91 -7.34 20.35 -0.90
CA THR A 91 -8.05 19.30 -1.65
C THR A 91 -7.06 18.25 -2.19
N PRO A 92 -7.47 17.01 -2.48
CA PRO A 92 -6.55 15.99 -3.00
C PRO A 92 -5.78 16.41 -4.26
N GLY A 93 -6.42 17.13 -5.18
CA GLY A 93 -5.75 17.70 -6.35
C GLY A 93 -4.70 18.76 -6.00
N GLU A 94 -5.01 19.65 -5.05
CA GLU A 94 -4.04 20.62 -4.49
C GLU A 94 -2.86 19.90 -3.80
N GLN A 95 -3.12 18.85 -3.04
CA GLN A 95 -2.07 18.06 -2.39
C GLN A 95 -1.09 17.46 -3.41
N VAL A 96 -1.55 17.04 -4.60
CA VAL A 96 -0.67 16.57 -5.68
C VAL A 96 0.26 17.70 -6.12
N ARG A 97 -0.27 18.92 -6.31
CA ARG A 97 0.51 20.10 -6.73
C ARG A 97 1.53 20.53 -5.65
N ILE A 98 1.13 20.54 -4.38
CA ILE A 98 2.02 20.81 -3.24
C ILE A 98 3.17 19.79 -3.21
N LEU A 99 2.86 18.49 -3.34
CA LEU A 99 3.88 17.45 -3.37
C LEU A 99 4.80 17.57 -4.58
N ALA A 100 4.25 17.91 -5.76
CA ALA A 100 5.04 18.10 -6.97
C ALA A 100 6.08 19.22 -6.78
N GLY A 101 5.68 20.35 -6.19
CA GLY A 101 6.61 21.43 -5.84
C GLY A 101 7.65 20.98 -4.79
N LYS A 102 7.22 20.26 -3.75
CA LYS A 102 8.12 19.75 -2.70
C LYS A 102 9.16 18.74 -3.23
N TYR A 103 8.80 18.00 -4.28
CA TYR A 103 9.61 16.92 -4.85
C TYR A 103 10.38 17.32 -6.10
N ALA A 104 10.29 18.57 -6.54
CA ALA A 104 11.12 19.10 -7.61
C ALA A 104 12.61 18.87 -7.27
N GLY A 105 13.31 18.12 -8.11
CA GLY A 105 14.72 17.76 -7.91
C GLY A 105 14.99 16.76 -6.76
N ARG A 106 13.97 16.03 -6.28
CA ARG A 106 14.11 15.04 -5.21
C ARG A 106 13.51 13.69 -5.61
N GLU A 107 13.93 12.63 -4.93
CA GLU A 107 13.29 11.32 -5.06
C GLU A 107 11.80 11.41 -4.66
N GLY A 108 10.93 10.86 -5.51
CA GLY A 108 9.48 10.80 -5.30
C GLY A 108 9.03 9.66 -4.39
N GLY A 109 7.72 9.42 -4.36
CA GLY A 109 7.15 8.21 -3.73
C GLY A 109 7.41 6.95 -4.55
N ARG A 110 6.96 5.80 -4.03
CA ARG A 110 6.94 4.55 -4.80
C ARG A 110 6.06 4.70 -6.05
N ILE A 111 4.94 5.38 -5.89
CA ILE A 111 4.04 5.73 -6.98
C ILE A 111 4.41 7.16 -7.42
N PRO A 112 4.69 7.41 -8.71
CA PRO A 112 4.91 8.76 -9.19
C PRO A 112 3.65 9.61 -9.01
N LEU A 113 3.81 10.91 -8.79
CA LEU A 113 2.67 11.82 -8.73
C LEU A 113 1.97 11.84 -10.10
N PRO A 114 0.63 11.66 -10.15
CA PRO A 114 -0.06 11.59 -11.42
C PRO A 114 -0.07 12.95 -12.11
N ARG A 115 0.36 12.96 -13.38
CA ARG A 115 0.40 14.16 -14.25
C ARG A 115 -0.88 14.33 -15.06
N SER A 116 -1.70 13.30 -15.09
CA SER A 116 -2.95 13.25 -15.86
C SER A 116 -4.02 12.43 -15.13
N GLY A 117 -5.27 12.58 -15.54
CA GLY A 117 -6.37 11.76 -15.03
C GLY A 117 -6.18 10.28 -15.38
N GLN A 118 -5.55 9.98 -16.51
CA GLN A 118 -5.22 8.63 -16.95
C GLN A 118 -4.22 7.95 -16.01
N GLU A 119 -3.14 8.65 -15.64
CA GLU A 119 -2.17 8.15 -14.66
C GLU A 119 -2.81 7.98 -13.28
N ALA A 120 -3.57 8.99 -12.83
CA ALA A 120 -4.31 8.91 -11.57
C ALA A 120 -5.24 7.68 -11.55
N TRP A 121 -5.99 7.44 -12.63
CA TRP A 121 -6.85 6.28 -12.74
C TRP A 121 -6.09 4.96 -12.75
N ALA A 122 -5.00 4.87 -13.52
CA ALA A 122 -4.16 3.69 -13.60
C ALA A 122 -3.65 3.26 -12.22
N HIS A 123 -3.16 4.19 -11.41
CA HIS A 123 -2.66 3.91 -10.06
C HIS A 123 -3.76 3.36 -9.13
N HIS A 124 -5.02 3.80 -9.28
CA HIS A 124 -6.10 3.48 -8.33
C HIS A 124 -7.05 2.36 -8.77
N LYS A 125 -6.96 1.90 -10.03
CA LYS A 125 -7.93 0.98 -10.65
C LYS A 125 -8.30 -0.21 -9.76
N TYR A 126 -7.31 -0.94 -9.24
CA TYR A 126 -7.56 -2.14 -8.43
C TYR A 126 -8.14 -1.82 -7.04
N SER A 127 -7.72 -0.72 -6.43
CA SER A 127 -8.31 -0.23 -5.18
C SER A 127 -9.79 0.12 -5.36
N VAL A 128 -10.15 0.74 -6.49
CA VAL A 128 -11.54 1.06 -6.82
C VAL A 128 -12.34 -0.20 -7.15
N MET A 129 -11.80 -1.10 -7.97
CA MET A 129 -12.43 -2.39 -8.30
C MET A 129 -12.78 -3.21 -7.07
N ALA A 130 -11.89 -3.26 -6.07
CA ALA A 130 -12.11 -3.98 -4.81
C ALA A 130 -13.29 -3.43 -3.99
N ARG A 131 -13.77 -2.22 -4.28
CA ARG A 131 -14.86 -1.56 -3.57
C ARG A 131 -16.13 -1.53 -4.40
N ASP A 132 -16.00 -1.10 -5.65
CA ASP A 132 -17.12 -0.81 -6.54
C ASP A 132 -16.74 -1.07 -8.01
N PRO A 133 -17.06 -2.25 -8.56
CA PRO A 133 -16.81 -2.59 -9.96
C PRO A 133 -17.57 -1.69 -10.96
N ALA A 134 -18.75 -1.18 -10.58
CA ALA A 134 -19.53 -0.29 -11.42
C ALA A 134 -18.86 1.09 -11.51
N ALA A 135 -18.43 1.65 -10.37
CA ALA A 135 -17.61 2.86 -10.34
C ALA A 135 -16.30 2.66 -11.09
N CYS A 136 -15.67 1.48 -10.97
CA CYS A 136 -14.44 1.18 -11.70
C CYS A 136 -14.62 1.31 -13.22
N SER A 137 -15.71 0.75 -13.75
CA SER A 137 -16.03 0.84 -15.17
C SER A 137 -16.44 2.26 -15.58
N GLY A 138 -17.24 2.94 -14.75
CA GLY A 138 -17.72 4.30 -15.01
C GLY A 138 -16.60 5.35 -15.02
N ILE A 139 -15.71 5.31 -14.02
CA ILE A 139 -14.54 6.20 -13.95
C ILE A 139 -13.61 5.94 -15.12
N GLY A 140 -13.35 4.68 -15.47
CA GLY A 140 -12.52 4.33 -16.62
C GLY A 140 -13.02 4.96 -17.93
N ARG A 141 -14.33 4.87 -18.21
CA ARG A 141 -14.94 5.52 -19.37
C ARG A 141 -14.83 7.06 -19.32
N ARG A 142 -15.09 7.67 -18.16
CA ARG A 142 -14.98 9.13 -17.97
C ARG A 142 -13.55 9.63 -18.18
N VAL A 143 -12.56 8.90 -17.67
CA VAL A 143 -11.14 9.26 -17.78
C VAL A 143 -10.64 9.15 -19.22
N ALA A 144 -11.14 8.19 -20.00
CA ALA A 144 -10.82 8.09 -21.43
C ALA A 144 -11.25 9.33 -22.23
N ALA A 145 -12.34 9.99 -21.82
CA ALA A 145 -12.86 11.21 -22.45
C ALA A 145 -12.37 12.52 -21.77
N MET A 146 -11.52 12.43 -20.75
CA MET A 146 -11.19 13.56 -19.89
C MET A 146 -10.21 14.55 -20.52
N ARG A 147 -10.53 15.85 -20.46
CA ARG A 147 -9.63 16.98 -20.78
C ARG A 147 -8.91 17.48 -19.51
N ARG A 148 -7.75 18.12 -19.67
CA ARG A 148 -6.88 18.61 -18.56
C ARG A 148 -7.57 19.70 -17.72
N GLY A 149 -7.22 19.82 -16.43
CA GLY A 149 -7.69 20.90 -15.53
C GLY A 149 -8.67 20.44 -14.44
N ALA A 150 -9.77 21.16 -14.22
CA ALA A 150 -10.74 20.93 -13.13
C ALA A 150 -11.30 19.50 -13.05
N ALA A 151 -11.33 18.77 -14.16
CA ALA A 151 -11.72 17.36 -14.19
C ALA A 151 -10.75 16.46 -13.40
N PHE A 152 -9.48 16.84 -13.30
CA PHE A 152 -8.46 16.15 -12.51
C PHE A 152 -8.69 16.32 -11.01
N ASP A 153 -8.96 17.53 -10.53
CA ASP A 153 -9.20 17.79 -9.11
C ASP A 153 -10.45 17.04 -8.62
N ALA A 154 -11.52 17.02 -9.42
CA ALA A 154 -12.72 16.25 -9.16
C ALA A 154 -12.44 14.72 -9.11
N LEU A 155 -11.64 14.22 -10.05
CA LEU A 155 -11.23 12.81 -10.08
C LEU A 155 -10.41 12.44 -8.83
N MET A 156 -9.41 13.25 -8.46
CA MET A 156 -8.58 12.98 -7.29
C MET A 156 -9.40 12.98 -5.99
N LEU A 157 -10.39 13.87 -5.88
CA LEU A 157 -11.33 13.88 -4.79
C LEU A 157 -12.17 12.59 -4.76
N GLU A 158 -12.77 12.21 -5.88
CA GLU A 158 -13.59 11.00 -6.01
C GLU A 158 -12.81 9.73 -5.64
N LEU A 159 -11.60 9.58 -6.17
CA LEU A 159 -10.71 8.44 -5.87
C LEU A 159 -10.35 8.40 -4.37
N THR A 160 -10.02 9.54 -3.78
CA THR A 160 -9.69 9.65 -2.35
C THR A 160 -10.87 9.22 -1.48
N LEU A 161 -12.08 9.70 -1.79
CA LEU A 161 -13.29 9.37 -1.04
C LEU A 161 -13.69 7.90 -1.18
N LEU A 162 -13.47 7.29 -2.36
CA LEU A 162 -13.68 5.86 -2.55
C LEU A 162 -12.73 5.04 -1.67
N LEU A 163 -11.43 5.36 -1.67
CA LEU A 163 -10.42 4.60 -0.90
C LEU A 163 -10.62 4.68 0.62
N ARG A 164 -11.34 5.70 1.12
CA ARG A 164 -11.73 5.80 2.53
C ARG A 164 -12.72 4.74 2.99
N LYS A 165 -13.40 4.03 2.08
CA LYS A 165 -14.38 2.97 2.39
C LYS A 165 -13.69 1.60 2.52
N PRO A 166 -14.14 0.71 3.43
CA PRO A 166 -13.64 -0.67 3.45
C PRO A 166 -14.06 -1.44 2.20
N PRO A 167 -13.18 -2.21 1.55
CA PRO A 167 -13.55 -3.10 0.46
C PRO A 167 -14.30 -4.34 0.99
N PRO A 168 -15.44 -4.74 0.39
CA PRO A 168 -16.09 -6.01 0.73
C PRO A 168 -15.15 -7.20 0.48
N ALA A 169 -15.17 -8.21 1.35
CA ALA A 169 -14.20 -9.32 1.32
C ALA A 169 -14.16 -10.05 -0.04
N GLY A 170 -15.32 -10.39 -0.62
CA GLY A 170 -15.39 -11.05 -1.93
C GLY A 170 -14.86 -10.20 -3.08
N ARG A 171 -15.14 -8.88 -3.06
CA ARG A 171 -14.63 -7.95 -4.08
C ARG A 171 -13.13 -7.72 -3.95
N ARG A 172 -12.62 -7.68 -2.71
CA ARG A 172 -11.18 -7.64 -2.44
C ARG A 172 -10.49 -8.86 -3.03
N ARG A 173 -11.01 -10.08 -2.78
CA ARG A 173 -10.46 -11.33 -3.35
C ARG A 173 -10.42 -11.28 -4.87
N ASN A 174 -11.51 -10.88 -5.50
CA ASN A 174 -11.57 -10.73 -6.97
C ASN A 174 -10.53 -9.72 -7.50
N ALA A 175 -10.33 -8.58 -6.82
CA ALA A 175 -9.27 -7.65 -7.21
C ALA A 175 -7.86 -8.26 -7.09
N LEU A 176 -7.61 -9.09 -6.07
CA LEU A 176 -6.33 -9.82 -5.93
C LEU A 176 -6.11 -10.82 -7.06
N GLU A 177 -7.16 -11.53 -7.49
CA GLU A 177 -7.10 -12.44 -8.65
C GLU A 177 -6.73 -11.67 -9.93
N HIS A 178 -7.35 -10.50 -10.16
CA HIS A 178 -6.99 -9.65 -11.29
C HIS A 178 -5.56 -9.11 -11.21
N MET A 179 -5.07 -8.77 -10.02
CA MET A 179 -3.68 -8.35 -9.82
C MET A 179 -2.72 -9.52 -10.04
N TRP A 180 -3.07 -10.72 -9.60
CA TRP A 180 -2.29 -11.94 -9.80
C TRP A 180 -2.13 -12.28 -11.28
N GLY A 181 -3.22 -12.20 -12.06
CA GLY A 181 -3.16 -12.41 -13.51
C GLY A 181 -2.21 -11.46 -14.25
N TYR A 182 -1.85 -10.32 -13.65
CA TYR A 182 -0.87 -9.39 -14.21
C TYR A 182 0.60 -9.84 -13.97
N VAL A 183 0.85 -10.57 -12.89
CA VAL A 183 2.20 -11.00 -12.45
C VAL A 183 2.46 -12.50 -12.61
N SER A 184 1.46 -13.27 -13.03
CA SER A 184 1.59 -14.69 -13.32
C SER A 184 1.68 -14.92 -14.83
N ALA A 185 2.66 -15.71 -15.26
CA ALA A 185 2.71 -16.24 -16.62
C ALA A 185 1.75 -17.44 -16.80
N ASP A 186 1.51 -18.18 -15.71
CA ASP A 186 0.67 -19.37 -15.69
C ASP A 186 -0.74 -19.07 -15.15
N PRO A 187 -1.78 -19.81 -15.58
CA PRO A 187 -3.09 -19.74 -14.98
C PRO A 187 -3.02 -20.06 -13.47
N PRO A 188 -3.91 -19.47 -12.65
CA PRO A 188 -3.88 -19.67 -11.21
C PRO A 188 -4.09 -21.15 -10.87
N THR A 189 -3.03 -21.81 -10.42
CA THR A 189 -3.14 -23.08 -9.67
C THR A 189 -3.88 -22.77 -8.37
N GLY A 190 -4.95 -23.49 -8.03
CA GLY A 190 -5.88 -23.11 -6.96
C GLY A 190 -5.20 -22.73 -5.63
N GLY A 191 -5.78 -21.75 -4.92
CA GLY A 191 -5.31 -21.25 -3.62
C GLY A 191 -5.60 -19.77 -3.40
N GLU A 192 -5.90 -19.36 -2.16
CA GLU A 192 -6.09 -17.94 -1.82
C GLU A 192 -4.75 -17.21 -1.88
N ARG A 193 -4.60 -16.27 -2.82
CA ARG A 193 -3.36 -15.52 -3.04
C ARG A 193 -3.26 -14.36 -2.07
N THR A 194 -2.07 -14.17 -1.51
CA THR A 194 -1.83 -13.07 -0.58
C THR A 194 -1.31 -11.83 -1.30
N LEU A 195 -1.57 -10.65 -0.75
CA LEU A 195 -0.96 -9.40 -1.25
C LEU A 195 0.56 -9.42 -1.17
N ALA A 196 1.13 -10.12 -0.18
CA ALA A 196 2.56 -10.25 -0.03
C ALA A 196 3.20 -11.00 -1.21
N GLU A 197 2.58 -12.10 -1.65
CA GLU A 197 3.01 -12.87 -2.83
C GLU A 197 2.91 -12.03 -4.11
N ILE A 198 1.78 -11.35 -4.30
CA ILE A 198 1.56 -10.46 -5.45
C ILE A 198 2.62 -9.35 -5.48
N ALA A 199 2.91 -8.72 -4.34
CA ALA A 199 3.91 -7.67 -4.23
C ALA A 199 5.34 -8.19 -4.51
N ALA A 200 5.68 -9.38 -4.00
CA ALA A 200 6.99 -9.99 -4.25
C ALA A 200 7.20 -10.28 -5.73
N ARG A 201 6.18 -10.84 -6.41
CA ARG A 201 6.23 -11.07 -7.86
C ARG A 201 6.27 -9.78 -8.66
N ALA A 202 5.49 -8.76 -8.27
CA ALA A 202 5.51 -7.45 -8.93
C ALA A 202 6.91 -6.83 -8.92
N LYS A 203 7.70 -7.04 -7.86
CA LYS A 203 9.10 -6.58 -7.76
C LYS A 203 10.07 -7.38 -8.65
N ALA A 204 9.74 -8.62 -8.97
CA ALA A 204 10.58 -9.51 -9.77
C ALA A 204 10.33 -9.40 -11.29
N VAL A 205 9.19 -8.84 -11.70
CA VAL A 205 8.80 -8.68 -13.11
C VAL A 205 9.13 -7.26 -13.57
N PRO A 206 9.64 -7.05 -14.81
CA PRO A 206 10.03 -5.73 -15.32
C PRO A 206 8.85 -4.77 -15.64
N ARG A 207 7.66 -5.00 -15.06
CA ARG A 207 6.44 -4.24 -15.33
C ARG A 207 6.10 -3.32 -14.15
N THR A 208 6.21 -2.01 -14.33
CA THR A 208 6.00 -1.02 -13.26
C THR A 208 4.55 -0.83 -12.86
N TYR A 209 3.59 -1.13 -13.74
CA TYR A 209 2.15 -0.86 -13.53
C TYR A 209 1.62 -1.30 -12.15
N LEU A 210 1.95 -2.53 -11.70
CA LEU A 210 1.48 -3.00 -10.40
C LEU A 210 2.29 -2.42 -9.23
N LEU A 211 3.58 -2.13 -9.45
CA LEU A 211 4.43 -1.43 -8.47
C LEU A 211 4.00 0.02 -8.26
N GLU A 212 3.31 0.62 -9.23
CA GLU A 212 2.73 1.96 -9.16
C GLU A 212 1.26 1.94 -8.70
N SER A 213 0.71 0.77 -8.37
CA SER A 213 -0.67 0.64 -7.89
C SER A 213 -0.79 1.01 -6.42
N THR A 214 -1.87 1.72 -6.06
CA THR A 214 -2.25 1.96 -4.66
C THR A 214 -2.66 0.66 -3.97
N ALA A 215 -3.19 -0.31 -4.72
CA ALA A 215 -3.81 -1.51 -4.17
C ALA A 215 -2.87 -2.38 -3.32
N LEU A 216 -1.55 -2.35 -3.60
CA LEU A 216 -0.58 -3.14 -2.86
C LEU A 216 -0.54 -2.82 -1.36
N SER A 217 -0.62 -1.53 -0.99
CA SER A 217 -0.63 -1.11 0.42
C SER A 217 -2.01 -0.70 0.91
N ASP A 218 -2.90 -0.21 0.03
CA ASP A 218 -4.30 0.05 0.37
C ASP A 218 -4.99 -1.25 0.83
N LEU A 219 -5.10 -2.28 -0.02
CA LEU A 219 -5.83 -3.51 0.31
C LEU A 219 -5.21 -4.25 1.49
N ALA A 220 -3.89 -4.13 1.65
CA ALA A 220 -3.15 -4.67 2.78
C ALA A 220 -3.62 -4.07 4.11
N ALA A 221 -3.96 -2.79 4.13
CA ALA A 221 -4.46 -2.12 5.33
C ALA A 221 -5.87 -2.56 5.74
N TRP A 222 -6.59 -3.32 4.89
CA TRP A 222 -7.97 -3.78 5.12
C TRP A 222 -8.09 -5.29 5.38
N GLU A 223 -6.98 -6.02 5.48
CA GLU A 223 -7.01 -7.45 5.77
C GLU A 223 -7.53 -7.78 7.19
N PRO A 224 -8.48 -8.71 7.35
CA PRO A 224 -8.92 -9.22 8.66
C PRO A 224 -7.73 -9.81 9.42
N GLY A 225 -7.62 -9.51 10.72
CA GLY A 225 -6.45 -9.88 11.52
C GLY A 225 -5.27 -8.91 11.42
N GLY A 226 -5.47 -7.76 10.74
CA GLY A 226 -4.62 -6.58 10.72
C GLY A 226 -3.16 -6.85 11.08
N TRP A 227 -2.34 -7.29 10.12
CA TRP A 227 -0.90 -7.53 10.26
C TRP A 227 -0.45 -8.03 11.65
N SER A 228 -1.17 -9.02 12.19
CA SER A 228 -0.74 -9.75 13.39
C SER A 228 0.35 -10.78 13.05
N ARG A 229 0.71 -10.93 11.76
CA ARG A 229 1.81 -11.76 11.30
C ARG A 229 2.98 -10.88 10.85
N PRO A 230 4.14 -10.92 11.53
CA PRO A 230 5.35 -10.28 11.01
C PRO A 230 5.76 -10.95 9.68
N TRP A 231 6.28 -10.14 8.76
CA TRP A 231 6.74 -10.56 7.42
C TRP A 231 7.85 -11.63 7.47
N THR A 232 8.48 -11.83 8.64
CA THR A 232 9.53 -12.82 8.89
C THR A 232 9.05 -14.27 8.94
N MET A 233 7.77 -14.54 8.66
CA MET A 233 7.19 -15.90 8.72
C MET A 233 6.64 -16.40 7.38
N LEU A 234 7.00 -15.75 6.26
CA LEU A 234 6.98 -16.40 4.95
C LEU A 234 8.35 -17.04 4.78
N GLU A 235 8.38 -18.35 4.99
CA GLU A 235 9.55 -19.21 4.97
C GLU A 235 10.39 -18.98 3.71
N ALA A 236 11.71 -18.90 3.89
CA ALA A 236 12.67 -19.13 2.82
C ALA A 236 12.29 -20.43 2.11
N PRO A 237 12.45 -20.53 0.77
CA PRO A 237 12.10 -21.74 0.04
C PRO A 237 12.76 -22.93 0.73
N SER A 238 11.92 -23.85 1.21
CA SER A 238 12.33 -25.08 1.87
C SER A 238 13.35 -25.75 0.95
N ARG A 239 14.59 -25.88 1.41
CA ARG A 239 15.58 -26.68 0.69
C ARG A 239 14.97 -28.06 0.46
N PRO A 240 15.01 -28.62 -0.76
CA PRO A 240 14.53 -29.96 -0.97
C PRO A 240 15.31 -30.89 -0.05
N ASN A 241 14.56 -31.76 0.63
CA ASN A 241 15.05 -32.72 1.61
C ASN A 241 15.89 -33.78 0.89
N GLY A 242 17.14 -33.44 0.58
CA GLY A 242 18.14 -34.34 0.03
C GLY A 242 18.76 -35.13 1.17
N ARG A 243 18.41 -36.42 1.25
CA ARG A 243 19.15 -37.42 2.02
C ARG A 243 20.66 -37.22 1.78
N LEU A 244 21.39 -36.80 2.82
CA LEU A 244 22.83 -36.91 2.84
C LEU A 244 23.16 -38.40 2.94
N GLY A 245 23.39 -39.03 1.80
CA GLY A 245 24.14 -40.28 1.72
C GLY A 245 25.53 -40.03 2.30
N ARG A 246 25.95 -40.90 3.22
CA ARG A 246 27.33 -40.96 3.71
C ARG A 246 28.29 -41.03 2.50
N PRO A 247 29.38 -40.26 2.48
CA PRO A 247 30.43 -40.47 1.49
C PRO A 247 31.12 -41.83 1.75
N PRO A 248 31.43 -42.62 0.71
CA PRO A 248 32.34 -43.75 0.88
C PRO A 248 33.75 -43.20 1.17
N GLY A 249 34.41 -43.82 2.15
CA GLY A 249 35.78 -43.49 2.55
C GLY A 249 36.81 -43.75 1.44
N PRO A 250 38.03 -43.20 1.59
CA PRO A 250 39.07 -43.30 0.58
C PRO A 250 39.53 -44.76 0.42
N ARG A 251 39.54 -45.24 -0.83
CA ARG A 251 40.25 -46.47 -1.21
C ARG A 251 41.73 -46.13 -1.36
N GLU A 252 42.52 -46.74 -0.50
CA GLU A 252 43.98 -46.80 -0.62
C GLU A 252 44.39 -47.66 -1.82
N GLY A 253 45.45 -47.21 -2.50
CA GLY A 253 46.49 -48.05 -3.10
C GLY A 253 46.14 -48.95 -4.29
N HIS A 254 46.63 -48.58 -5.48
CA HIS A 254 47.66 -49.37 -6.18
C HIS A 254 48.20 -48.58 -7.38
N GLY A 255 49.50 -48.28 -7.34
CA GLY A 255 50.25 -47.75 -8.47
C GLY A 255 50.55 -48.83 -9.51
N PRO A 256 50.90 -48.45 -10.75
CA PRO A 256 51.23 -49.39 -11.81
C PRO A 256 52.67 -49.88 -11.64
N ALA A 257 52.87 -51.20 -11.68
CA ALA A 257 54.17 -51.82 -11.89
C ALA A 257 54.19 -52.46 -13.28
N HIS A 258 55.34 -52.28 -13.92
CA HIS A 258 55.72 -52.62 -15.28
C HIS A 258 55.63 -54.11 -15.65
N VAL A 259 55.63 -54.30 -16.98
CA VAL A 259 56.02 -55.44 -17.83
C VAL A 259 54.87 -56.26 -18.39
#